data_AF-A0A7W8TA74-F1
#
_entry.id   AF-A0A7W8TA74-F1
#
_cell.length_a   1.000
_cell.length_b   1.000
_cell.length_c   1.000
_cell.angle_alpha   90.00
_cell.angle_beta   90.00
_cell.angle_gamma   90.00
#
_symmetry.space_group_name_H-M   'P 1'
#
loop_
_entity.id
_entity.type
_entity.pdbx_description
1 polymer ?
#
loop_
_entity_poly.entity_id
_entity_poly.type
_entity_poly.pdbx_seq_one_letter_code
_entity_poly.pdbx_strand_id
1 'polypeptide(L)'
;MSEQLWCVHIEGLNDFIAVDSEESARDEASQINAYIDRADRSSRAARLRAVVVEWPYGADAHARALDDDWHDLQRMPHRQQAVARSGGALSNLARRVRELLSVARTGKDDA
;
A
#
# COMPACT_ATOMS: atom_id res chain seq x y z
N MET A 1 16.20 -9.49 25.32
CA MET A 1 16.33 -8.55 24.18
C MET A 1 15.16 -7.60 24.32
N SER A 2 15.39 -6.29 24.39
CA SER A 2 14.30 -5.33 24.32
C SER A 2 13.92 -5.25 22.85
N GLU A 3 12.84 -5.93 22.46
CA GLU A 3 12.29 -5.83 21.12
C GLU A 3 11.82 -4.39 20.94
N GLN A 4 12.53 -3.63 20.10
CA GLN A 4 12.10 -2.28 19.74
C GLN A 4 10.87 -2.42 18.86
N LEU A 5 9.77 -1.85 19.35
CA LEU A 5 8.48 -1.88 18.69
C LEU A 5 8.40 -0.65 17.79
N TRP A 6 7.92 -0.83 16.56
CA TRP A 6 7.95 0.22 15.54
C TRP A 6 6.55 0.68 15.17
N CYS A 7 6.44 1.94 14.77
CA CYS A 7 5.23 2.49 14.19
C CYS A 7 5.51 3.60 13.16
N VAL A 8 4.49 3.89 12.37
CA VAL A 8 4.44 5.05 11.49
C VAL A 8 3.65 6.14 12.17
N HIS A 9 4.26 7.30 12.38
CA HIS A 9 3.59 8.49 12.88
C HIS A 9 3.27 9.42 11.71
N ILE A 10 2.01 9.80 11.56
CA ILE A 10 1.57 10.79 10.57
C ILE A 10 1.55 12.17 11.23
N GLU A 11 2.64 12.90 11.02
CA GLU A 11 2.78 14.28 11.46
C GLU A 11 1.67 15.15 10.85
N GLY A 12 1.05 15.99 11.68
CA GLY A 12 -0.07 16.85 11.31
C GLY A 12 -1.45 16.27 11.63
N LEU A 13 -1.57 14.95 11.77
CA LEU A 13 -2.76 14.27 12.33
C LEU A 13 -2.53 13.74 13.75
N ASN A 14 -1.27 13.57 14.18
CA ASN A 14 -0.88 12.90 15.44
C ASN A 14 -1.42 11.47 15.51
N ASP A 15 -1.39 10.78 14.36
CA ASP A 15 -1.89 9.42 14.20
C ASP A 15 -0.72 8.43 14.18
N PHE A 16 -0.85 7.31 14.91
CA PHE A 16 0.22 6.32 15.08
C PHE A 16 -0.27 4.96 14.64
N ILE A 17 0.42 4.40 13.63
CA ILE A 17 0.07 3.12 13.02
C ILE A 17 1.12 2.09 13.45
N ALA A 18 0.74 1.12 14.27
CA ALA A 18 1.65 0.07 14.73
C ALA A 18 2.04 -0.88 13.58
N VAL A 19 3.31 -1.28 13.54
CA VAL A 19 3.81 -2.25 12.55
C VAL A 19 4.75 -3.27 13.18
N ASP A 20 4.90 -4.40 12.50
CA ASP A 20 5.65 -5.56 12.98
C ASP A 20 7.17 -5.32 13.01
N SER A 21 7.71 -4.51 12.08
CA SER A 21 9.15 -4.32 11.89
C SER A 21 9.49 -2.91 11.39
N GLU A 22 10.72 -2.43 11.64
CA GLU A 22 11.22 -1.13 11.14
C GLU A 22 11.13 -1.05 9.60
N GLU A 23 11.48 -2.13 8.91
CA GLU A 23 11.41 -2.21 7.45
C GLU A 23 9.98 -2.01 6.94
N SER A 24 9.00 -2.62 7.60
CA SER A 24 7.57 -2.43 7.30
C SER A 24 7.13 -0.99 7.59
N ALA A 25 7.62 -0.39 8.68
CA ALA A 25 7.35 1.02 9.00
C ALA A 25 7.84 1.93 7.89
N ARG A 26 9.05 1.68 7.40
CA ARG A 26 9.71 2.51 6.38
C ARG A 26 9.03 2.37 5.03
N ASP A 27 8.63 1.16 4.65
CA ASP A 27 7.88 0.91 3.42
C ASP A 27 6.53 1.63 3.47
N GLU A 28 5.76 1.45 4.56
CA GLU A 28 4.43 2.04 4.70
C GLU A 28 4.50 3.58 4.77
N ALA A 29 5.44 4.13 5.54
CA ALA A 29 5.67 5.58 5.57
C ALA A 29 6.02 6.15 4.18
N SER A 30 6.80 5.41 3.38
CA SER A 30 7.15 5.82 2.02
C SER A 30 5.93 5.80 1.09
N GLN A 31 5.07 4.78 1.19
CA GLN A 31 3.85 4.67 0.42
C GLN A 31 2.84 5.77 0.77
N ILE A 32 2.65 6.05 2.06
CA ILE A 32 1.78 7.14 2.54
C ILE A 32 2.29 8.49 2.05
N ASN A 33 3.59 8.77 2.18
CA ASN A 33 4.18 10.02 1.68
C ASN A 33 4.02 10.17 0.17
N ALA A 34 4.24 9.10 -0.60
CA ALA A 34 4.04 9.11 -2.05
C ALA A 34 2.57 9.30 -2.44
N TYR A 35 1.63 8.81 -1.63
CA TYR A 35 0.22 9.04 -1.83
C TYR A 35 -0.16 10.49 -1.53
N ILE A 36 0.31 11.07 -0.41
CA ILE A 36 0.07 12.47 -0.03
C ILE A 36 0.59 13.41 -1.14
N ASP A 37 1.81 13.18 -1.62
CA ASP A 37 2.43 13.95 -2.71
C ASP A 37 1.60 13.91 -4.01
N ARG A 38 1.05 12.74 -4.35
CA ARG A 38 0.22 12.59 -5.56
C ARG A 38 -1.20 13.12 -5.40
N ALA A 39 -1.80 12.96 -4.23
CA ALA A 39 -3.20 13.25 -3.97
C ALA A 39 -3.46 14.74 -3.78
N ASP A 40 -2.50 15.52 -3.26
CA ASP A 40 -2.72 16.92 -2.93
C ASP A 40 -1.57 17.79 -3.48
N ARG A 41 -1.78 18.42 -4.65
CA ARG A 41 -0.92 19.53 -5.13
C ARG A 41 -1.22 20.86 -4.41
N SER A 42 -1.99 20.81 -3.33
CA SER A 42 -2.44 21.98 -2.59
C SER A 42 -1.56 22.19 -1.37
N SER A 43 -1.57 23.39 -0.80
CA SER A 43 -0.69 23.79 0.33
C SER A 43 -0.93 22.98 1.62
N ARG A 44 -1.94 22.10 1.65
CA ARG A 44 -2.32 21.28 2.80
C ARG A 44 -1.50 19.98 2.88
N ALA A 45 -1.14 19.38 1.75
CA ALA A 45 -0.18 18.26 1.68
C ALA A 45 1.17 18.59 2.30
N ALA A 46 1.62 19.85 2.17
CA ALA A 46 2.92 20.31 2.67
C ALA A 46 3.07 20.21 4.20
N ARG A 47 2.01 19.87 4.95
CA ARG A 47 2.03 19.73 6.41
C ARG A 47 1.81 18.29 6.89
N LEU A 48 1.49 17.34 6.00
CA LEU A 48 1.27 15.95 6.37
C LEU A 48 2.49 15.12 5.97
N ARG A 49 3.10 14.43 6.93
CA ARG A 49 4.27 13.60 6.69
C ARG A 49 4.22 12.33 7.52
N ALA A 50 4.38 11.18 6.88
CA ALA A 50 4.55 9.91 7.56
C ALA A 50 6.04 9.70 7.91
N VAL A 51 6.34 9.44 9.17
CA VAL A 51 7.69 9.19 9.68
C VAL A 51 7.73 7.91 10.49
N VAL A 52 8.86 7.20 10.44
CA VAL A 52 9.08 6.00 11.26
C VAL A 52 9.53 6.43 12.64
N VAL A 53 8.87 5.95 13.67
CA VAL A 53 9.23 6.19 15.07
C VAL A 53 9.13 4.91 15.89
N GLU A 54 9.82 4.89 17.02
CA GLU A 54 9.63 3.84 18.02
C GLU A 54 8.26 4.01 18.68
N TRP A 55 7.60 2.89 18.95
CA TRP A 55 6.30 2.88 19.60
C TRP A 55 6.41 3.46 21.01
N PRO A 56 5.69 4.56 21.32
CA PRO A 56 5.87 5.28 22.57
C PRO A 56 5.12 4.64 23.76
N TYR A 57 4.31 3.60 23.53
CA TYR A 57 3.50 2.95 24.56
C TYR A 57 4.00 1.52 24.89
N GLY A 58 3.29 0.82 25.78
CA GLY A 58 3.65 -0.54 26.16
C GLY A 58 3.44 -1.57 25.05
N ALA A 59 4.13 -2.71 25.16
CA ALA A 59 4.03 -3.82 24.21
C ALA A 59 2.62 -4.39 24.04
N ASP A 60 1.83 -4.44 25.12
CA ASP A 60 0.43 -4.88 25.08
C ASP A 60 -0.46 -3.91 24.27
N ALA A 61 -0.17 -2.61 24.33
CA ALA A 61 -0.82 -1.62 23.48
C ALA A 61 -0.37 -1.72 22.02
N HIS A 62 0.92 -2.02 21.78
CA HIS A 62 1.44 -2.27 20.43
C HIS A 62 0.78 -3.48 19.78
N ALA A 63 0.64 -4.60 20.50
CA ALA A 63 0.02 -5.81 19.97
C ALA A 63 -1.46 -5.60 19.59
N ARG A 64 -2.21 -4.84 20.41
CA ARG A 64 -3.60 -4.48 20.08
C ARG A 64 -3.69 -3.51 18.91
N ALA A 65 -2.83 -2.50 18.88
CA ALA A 65 -2.78 -1.55 17.78
C ALA A 65 -2.39 -2.25 16.47
N LEU A 66 -1.41 -3.16 16.50
CA LEU A 66 -0.96 -3.92 15.34
C LEU A 66 -2.10 -4.70 14.68
N ASP A 67 -2.99 -5.31 15.47
CA ASP A 67 -4.15 -6.05 14.97
C ASP A 67 -5.21 -5.11 14.33
N ASP A 68 -5.51 -3.99 15.00
CA ASP A 68 -6.51 -3.00 14.54
C ASP A 68 -6.01 -2.21 13.31
N ASP A 69 -4.79 -1.67 13.39
CA ASP A 69 -4.11 -0.93 12.33
C ASP A 69 -3.88 -1.79 11.09
N TRP A 70 -3.57 -3.07 11.26
CA TRP A 70 -3.43 -3.97 10.11
C TRP A 70 -4.72 -4.00 9.28
N HIS A 71 -5.86 -4.09 9.95
CA HIS A 71 -7.14 -4.12 9.25
C HIS A 71 -7.48 -2.76 8.61
N ASP A 72 -7.16 -1.64 9.25
CA ASP A 72 -7.39 -0.31 8.65
C ASP A 72 -6.46 -0.02 7.47
N LEU A 73 -5.16 -0.36 7.57
CA LEU A 73 -4.19 -0.27 6.48
C LEU A 73 -4.66 -1.02 5.23
N GLN A 74 -5.26 -2.21 5.39
CA GLN A 74 -5.81 -2.98 4.27
C GLN A 74 -6.97 -2.28 3.55
N ARG A 75 -7.68 -1.38 4.24
CA ARG A 75 -8.76 -0.59 3.65
C ARG A 75 -8.28 0.75 3.09
N MET A 76 -7.04 1.16 3.37
CA MET A 76 -6.54 2.45 2.91
C MET A 76 -6.44 2.52 1.37
N PRO A 77 -6.81 3.66 0.77
CA PRO A 77 -6.96 3.78 -0.67
C PRO A 77 -5.64 3.65 -1.45
N HIS A 78 -4.49 3.92 -0.82
CA HIS A 78 -3.18 3.75 -1.47
C HIS A 78 -2.83 2.26 -1.68
N ARG A 79 -3.26 1.37 -0.77
CA ARG A 79 -3.05 -0.08 -0.85
C ARG A 79 -3.98 -0.72 -1.89
N GLN A 80 -5.22 -0.25 -1.98
CA GLN A 80 -6.16 -0.66 -3.04
C GLN A 80 -5.65 -0.26 -4.43
N GLN A 81 -5.02 0.91 -4.56
CA GLN A 81 -4.38 1.33 -5.82
C GLN A 81 -3.13 0.51 -6.17
N ALA A 82 -2.32 0.10 -5.19
CA ALA A 82 -1.21 -0.82 -5.41
C ALA A 82 -1.69 -2.18 -5.95
N VAL A 83 -2.75 -2.74 -5.35
CA VAL A 83 -3.39 -3.98 -5.84
C VAL A 83 -3.99 -3.80 -7.23
N ALA A 84 -4.65 -2.67 -7.52
CA ALA A 84 -5.20 -2.39 -8.85
C ALA A 84 -4.09 -2.23 -9.92
N ARG A 85 -2.94 -1.66 -9.54
CA ARG A 85 -1.79 -1.50 -10.44
C ARG A 85 -1.08 -2.83 -10.70
N SER A 86 -1.02 -3.72 -9.72
CA SER A 86 -0.53 -5.11 -9.88
C SER A 86 -1.54 -6.00 -10.63
N GLY A 87 -2.85 -5.75 -10.49
CA GLY A 87 -3.93 -6.45 -11.21
C GLY A 87 -4.12 -5.98 -12.67
N GLY A 88 -3.63 -4.80 -13.03
CA GLY A 88 -3.64 -4.28 -14.40
C GLY A 88 -2.65 -4.98 -15.34
N ALA A 89 -1.55 -5.53 -14.80
CA ALA A 89 -0.56 -6.25 -15.59
C ALA A 89 -1.08 -7.62 -16.05
N LEU A 90 -1.83 -8.34 -15.21
CA LEU A 90 -2.44 -9.63 -15.55
C LEU A 90 -3.68 -9.48 -16.44
N SER A 91 -4.44 -8.39 -16.29
CA SER A 91 -5.60 -8.10 -17.15
C SER A 91 -5.19 -7.80 -18.60
N ASN A 92 -4.03 -7.17 -18.81
CA ASN A 92 -3.47 -6.94 -20.15
C ASN A 92 -2.92 -8.23 -20.79
N LEU A 93 -2.41 -9.17 -19.99
CA LEU A 93 -1.97 -10.48 -20.50
C LEU A 93 -3.17 -11.32 -20.97
N ALA A 94 -4.26 -11.35 -20.20
CA ALA A 94 -5.48 -12.07 -20.57
C ALA A 94 -6.11 -11.55 -21.88
N ARG A 95 -6.03 -10.24 -22.15
CA ARG A 95 -6.50 -9.66 -23.43
C ARG A 95 -5.62 -10.07 -24.61
N ARG A 96 -4.29 -10.11 -24.44
CA ARG A 96 -3.33 -10.51 -25.50
C ARG A 96 -3.40 -11.98 -25.88
N VAL A 97 -3.77 -12.88 -24.96
CA VAL A 97 -3.96 -14.31 -25.30
C VAL A 97 -5.23 -14.54 -26.12
N ARG A 98 -6.30 -13.75 -25.91
CA ARG A 98 -7.54 -13.85 -26.71
C ARG A 98 -7.36 -13.36 -28.15
N GLU A 99 -6.47 -12.40 -28.37
CA GLU A 99 -6.18 -11.88 -29.72
C GLU A 99 -5.38 -12.90 -30.55
N LEU A 100 -4.37 -13.56 -29.95
CA LEU A 100 -3.59 -14.61 -30.63
C LEU A 100 -4.41 -15.87 -30.94
N LEU A 101 -5.35 -16.26 -30.07
CA LEU A 101 -6.25 -17.38 -30.35
C LEU A 101 -7.31 -17.07 -31.42
N SER A 102 -7.64 -15.80 -31.63
CA SER A 102 -8.60 -15.40 -32.69
C SER A 102 -7.96 -15.38 -34.07
N VAL A 103 -6.67 -15.03 -34.18
CA VAL A 103 -5.91 -15.08 -35.44
C VAL A 103 -5.69 -16.51 -35.92
N ALA A 104 -5.54 -17.49 -35.01
CA ALA A 104 -5.33 -18.89 -35.38
C ALA A 104 -6.58 -19.61 -35.93
N ARG A 105 -7.78 -19.02 -35.85
CA ARG A 105 -9.02 -19.61 -36.39
C ARG A 105 -9.40 -19.10 -37.79
N THR A 106 -8.73 -18.08 -38.31
CA THR A 106 -8.94 -17.59 -39.69
C THR A 106 -7.92 -18.24 -40.62
N GLY A 107 -7.97 -19.56 -40.72
CA GLY A 107 -6.97 -20.33 -41.46
C GLY A 107 -7.41 -21.74 -41.78
N LYS A 108 -8.71 -21.94 -42.04
CA LYS A 108 -9.27 -23.14 -42.64
C LYS A 108 -10.67 -22.77 -43.13
N ASP A 109 -11.02 -23.25 -44.32
CA ASP A 109 -12.18 -22.86 -45.15
C ASP A 109 -11.88 -21.55 -45.92
N ASP A 110 -11.61 -21.55 -47.23
CA ASP A 110 -12.37 -22.19 -48.30
C ASP A 110 -11.47 -22.72 -49.45
N ALA A 111 -12.09 -23.51 -50.30
CA ALA A 111 -11.57 -24.40 -51.34
C ALA A 111 -10.80 -23.75 -52.51
#